data_AF-A0A0A9ZFH5-F1
#
_entry.id   AF-A0A0A9ZFH5-F1
#
_cell.length_a   1.000
_cell.length_b   1.000
_cell.length_c   1.000
_cell.angle_alpha   90.00
_cell.angle_beta   90.00
_cell.angle_gamma   90.00
#
_symmetry.space_group_name_H-M   'P 1'
#
loop_
_entity.id
_entity.type
_entity.pdbx_description
1 polymer ?
#
loop_
_entity_poly.entity_id
_entity_poly.type
_entity_poly.pdbx_seq_one_letter_code
_entity_poly.pdbx_strand_id
1 'polypeptide(L)'
;MSTGVIRMSRVVRRNLKVKLGDIVSVNPAGEIPNAKAVQILPYSDTLEGISGNLFETYLKPYFINSYRPLRKGDSFLIRGQFHPLEFKVVEIDPVDVEYCTVAPDTIIHCDGDPINRDEEKDDDTYYSD
;
A
#
# COMPACT_ATOMS: atom_id res chain seq x y z
N MET A 1 18.32 18.50 6.81
CA MET A 1 18.53 17.11 6.37
C MET A 1 19.96 17.02 5.87
N SER A 2 20.70 15.95 6.16
CA SER A 2 22.02 15.75 5.57
C SER A 2 21.86 15.38 4.09
N THR A 3 22.70 15.94 3.23
CA THR A 3 22.77 15.57 1.82
C THR A 3 23.06 14.06 1.70
N GLY A 4 22.38 13.37 0.78
CA GLY A 4 22.55 11.93 0.56
C GLY A 4 21.73 11.02 1.49
N VAL A 5 20.84 11.57 2.32
CA VAL A 5 19.93 10.77 3.18
C VAL A 5 18.48 10.97 2.76
N ILE A 6 17.77 9.85 2.55
CA ILE A 6 16.32 9.82 2.35
C ILE A 6 15.61 9.30 3.60
N ARG A 7 14.50 9.94 3.97
CA ARG A 7 13.63 9.48 5.06
C ARG A 7 12.42 8.78 4.48
N MET A 8 12.14 7.59 4.96
CA MET A 8 10.99 6.78 4.55
C MET A 8 10.38 6.06 5.75
N SER A 9 9.08 5.79 5.69
CA SER A 9 8.36 5.10 6.77
C SER A 9 8.81 3.64 6.88
N ARG A 10 8.47 2.97 7.99
CA ARG A 10 8.71 1.53 8.15
C ARG A 10 8.03 0.71 7.04
N VAL A 11 6.82 1.11 6.65
CA VAL A 11 6.04 0.42 5.60
C VAL A 11 6.73 0.53 4.24
N VAL A 12 7.18 1.73 3.86
CA VAL A 12 7.91 1.93 2.58
C VAL A 12 9.21 1.13 2.54
N ARG A 13 9.95 1.07 3.66
CA ARG A 13 11.15 0.22 3.75
C ARG A 13 10.87 -1.26 3.54
N ARG A 14 9.77 -1.76 4.13
CA ARG A 14 9.36 -3.16 3.96
C ARG A 14 9.00 -3.45 2.50
N ASN A 15 8.22 -2.57 1.85
CA ASN A 15 7.89 -2.71 0.43
C ASN A 15 9.15 -2.76 -0.46
N LEU A 16 10.15 -1.91 -0.17
CA LEU A 16 11.42 -1.87 -0.91
C LEU A 16 12.41 -2.97 -0.54
N LYS A 17 12.11 -3.76 0.49
CA LYS A 17 13.01 -4.76 1.06
C LYS A 17 14.34 -4.21 1.62
N VAL A 18 14.31 -3.07 2.31
CA VAL A 18 15.51 -2.39 2.83
C VAL A 18 15.47 -2.08 4.34
N LYS A 19 16.65 -1.94 4.94
CA LYS A 19 16.89 -1.56 6.35
C LYS A 19 17.41 -0.12 6.48
N LEU A 20 17.54 0.35 7.73
CA LEU A 20 18.14 1.66 7.98
C LEU A 20 19.64 1.61 7.66
N GLY A 21 20.10 2.53 6.80
CA GLY A 21 21.50 2.60 6.36
C GLY A 21 21.74 1.97 4.99
N ASP A 22 20.78 1.21 4.45
CA ASP A 22 20.88 0.67 3.10
C ASP A 22 20.89 1.78 2.06
N ILE A 23 21.62 1.54 0.97
CA ILE A 23 21.71 2.45 -0.16
C ILE A 23 20.55 2.15 -1.11
N VAL A 24 19.80 3.20 -1.47
CA VAL A 24 18.73 3.13 -2.46
C VAL A 24 19.02 4.07 -3.61
N SER A 25 18.49 3.76 -4.79
CA SER A 25 18.51 4.66 -5.94
C SER A 25 17.15 5.36 -6.07
N VAL A 26 17.18 6.66 -6.34
CA VAL A 26 15.98 7.46 -6.59
C VAL A 26 16.06 7.99 -8.01
N ASN A 27 15.07 7.64 -8.83
CA ASN A 27 14.97 8.07 -10.22
C ASN A 27 13.63 8.80 -10.44
N PRO A 28 13.56 9.78 -11.36
CA PRO A 28 12.29 10.32 -11.80
C PRO A 28 11.38 9.20 -12.32
N ALA A 29 10.14 9.14 -11.85
CA ALA A 29 9.19 8.09 -12.25
C ALA A 29 8.64 8.28 -13.68
N GLY A 30 8.78 9.48 -14.25
CA GLY A 30 8.18 9.84 -15.53
C GLY A 30 6.67 10.03 -15.41
N GLU A 31 5.94 9.68 -16.48
CA GLU A 31 4.49 9.71 -16.50
C GLU A 31 3.93 8.48 -15.78
N ILE A 32 3.05 8.69 -14.80
CA ILE A 32 2.36 7.63 -14.06
C ILE A 32 0.90 7.64 -14.52
N PRO A 33 0.38 6.53 -15.07
CA PRO A 33 -1.00 6.47 -15.55
C PRO A 33 -1.99 6.48 -14.39
N ASN A 34 -3.17 7.04 -14.63
CA ASN A 34 -4.30 6.88 -13.72
C ASN A 34 -4.85 5.45 -13.83
N ALA A 35 -5.12 4.82 -12.69
CA ALA A 35 -5.81 3.53 -12.68
C ALA A 35 -7.28 3.66 -13.05
N LYS A 36 -7.80 2.69 -13.79
CA LYS A 36 -9.24 2.53 -13.98
C LYS A 36 -9.88 1.96 -12.72
N ALA A 37 -9.27 0.90 -12.18
CA ALA A 37 -9.67 0.28 -10.95
C ALA A 37 -8.45 -0.26 -10.18
N VAL A 38 -8.61 -0.45 -8.87
CA VAL A 38 -7.62 -1.09 -8.00
C VAL A 38 -8.32 -2.06 -7.04
N GLN A 39 -7.72 -3.23 -6.82
CA GLN A 39 -8.15 -4.17 -5.78
C GLN A 39 -7.24 -4.00 -4.56
N ILE A 40 -7.83 -3.70 -3.41
CA ILE A 40 -7.12 -3.43 -2.16
C ILE A 40 -7.74 -4.26 -1.05
N LEU A 41 -6.95 -5.12 -0.41
CA LEU A 41 -7.44 -5.98 0.68
C LEU A 41 -6.72 -5.65 1.99
N PRO A 42 -7.43 -5.69 3.14
CA PRO A 42 -6.83 -5.51 4.45
C PRO A 42 -6.01 -6.74 4.85
N TYR A 43 -5.00 -6.56 5.70
CA TYR A 43 -4.39 -7.69 6.38
C TYR A 43 -5.25 -8.13 7.58
N SER A 44 -5.42 -9.44 7.71
CA SER A 44 -6.29 -10.06 8.71
C SER A 44 -5.93 -9.68 10.15
N ASP A 45 -4.63 -9.60 10.45
CA ASP A 45 -4.09 -9.24 11.77
C ASP A 45 -4.43 -7.81 12.21
N THR A 46 -4.60 -6.88 11.26
CA THR A 46 -5.01 -5.51 11.56
C THR A 46 -6.52 -5.31 11.54
N LEU A 47 -7.27 -6.25 10.94
CA LEU A 47 -8.72 -6.15 10.79
C LEU A 47 -9.50 -6.61 12.05
N GLU A 48 -8.85 -7.32 12.97
CA GLU A 48 -9.51 -7.88 14.15
C GLU A 48 -10.29 -6.82 14.94
N GLY A 49 -11.57 -7.10 15.20
CA GLY A 49 -12.46 -6.20 15.95
C GLY A 49 -13.00 -4.99 15.16
N ILE A 50 -12.65 -4.85 13.87
CA ILE A 50 -13.21 -3.82 13.00
C ILE A 50 -14.42 -4.38 12.26
N SER A 51 -15.51 -3.62 12.28
CA SER A 51 -16.73 -3.93 11.53
C SER A 51 -17.17 -2.72 10.71
N GLY A 52 -18.05 -2.96 9.75
CA GLY A 52 -18.58 -1.92 8.86
C GLY A 52 -17.84 -1.80 7.53
N ASN A 53 -18.12 -0.71 6.81
CA ASN A 53 -17.63 -0.50 5.46
C ASN A 53 -16.20 0.10 5.47
N LEU A 54 -15.21 -0.70 5.07
CA LEU A 54 -13.80 -0.29 5.02
C LEU A 54 -13.55 0.80 3.99
N PHE A 55 -14.28 0.78 2.86
CA PHE A 55 -14.15 1.80 1.84
C PHE A 55 -14.53 3.18 2.36
N GLU A 56 -15.73 3.34 2.91
CA GLU A 56 -16.21 4.63 3.42
C GLU A 56 -15.40 5.12 4.63
N THR A 57 -14.97 4.20 5.50
CA THR A 57 -14.31 4.55 6.77
C THR A 57 -12.80 4.81 6.61
N TYR A 58 -12.12 4.08 5.72
CA TYR A 58 -10.65 4.14 5.58
C TYR A 58 -10.21 4.56 4.19
N LEU A 59 -10.60 3.84 3.14
CA LEU A 59 -9.99 4.01 1.80
C LEU A 59 -10.40 5.33 1.14
N LYS A 60 -11.69 5.66 1.14
CA LYS A 60 -12.23 6.88 0.56
C LYS A 60 -11.59 8.14 1.16
N PRO A 61 -11.58 8.38 2.49
CA PRO A 61 -10.90 9.55 3.05
C PRO A 61 -9.38 9.53 2.83
N TYR A 62 -8.77 8.36 2.66
CA TYR A 62 -7.34 8.27 2.36
C TYR A 62 -7.00 8.70 0.93
N PHE A 63 -7.81 8.32 -0.06
CA PHE A 63 -7.52 8.58 -1.48
C PHE A 63 -8.15 9.86 -2.03
N ILE A 64 -9.26 10.33 -1.46
CA ILE A 64 -9.97 11.50 -1.97
C ILE A 64 -9.04 12.72 -2.05
N ASN A 65 -9.02 13.36 -3.23
CA ASN A 65 -8.23 14.56 -3.55
C ASN A 65 -6.72 14.44 -3.25
N SER A 66 -6.18 13.22 -3.15
CA SER A 66 -4.79 13.01 -2.75
C SER A 66 -3.87 12.55 -3.89
N TYR A 67 -4.44 12.06 -5.00
CA TYR A 67 -3.70 11.57 -6.19
C TYR A 67 -2.52 10.66 -5.80
N ARG A 68 -2.76 9.71 -4.89
CA ARG A 68 -1.68 8.89 -4.33
C ARG A 68 -1.20 7.87 -5.35
N PRO A 69 0.13 7.73 -5.55
CA PRO A 69 0.66 6.63 -6.32
C PRO A 69 0.54 5.31 -5.53
N LEU A 70 0.30 4.22 -6.24
CA LEU A 70 0.28 2.85 -5.75
C LEU A 70 1.15 1.97 -6.66
N ARG A 71 1.67 0.88 -6.10
CA ARG A 71 2.34 -0.19 -6.84
C ARG A 71 1.68 -1.51 -6.49
N LYS A 72 1.48 -2.41 -7.46
CA LYS A 72 0.98 -3.75 -7.20
C LYS A 72 1.92 -4.48 -6.23
N GLY A 73 1.33 -5.15 -5.23
CA GLY A 73 2.06 -5.86 -4.18
C GLY A 73 2.43 -5.02 -2.96
N ASP A 74 2.45 -3.69 -3.09
CA ASP A 74 2.83 -2.81 -1.97
C ASP A 74 1.77 -2.82 -0.86
N SER A 75 2.24 -2.71 0.38
CA SER A 75 1.38 -2.43 1.52
C SER A 75 1.36 -0.94 1.87
N PHE A 76 0.30 -0.48 2.52
CA PHE A 76 0.23 0.86 3.12
C PHE A 76 -0.61 0.86 4.39
N LEU A 77 -0.32 1.80 5.29
CA LEU A 77 -1.00 1.95 6.58
C LEU A 77 -1.90 3.19 6.55
N ILE A 78 -3.19 3.01 6.85
CA ILE A 78 -4.13 4.09 7.10
C ILE A 78 -4.35 4.20 8.60
N ARG A 79 -3.99 5.35 9.19
CA ARG A 79 -4.35 5.66 10.58
C ARG A 79 -5.78 6.21 10.58
N GLY A 80 -6.74 5.33 10.83
CA GLY A 80 -8.14 5.72 11.05
C GLY A 80 -8.36 6.32 12.44
N GLN A 81 -9.60 6.72 12.71
CA GLN A 81 -10.00 7.30 13.99
C GLN A 81 -9.92 6.30 15.16
N PHE A 82 -10.10 5.01 14.88
CA PHE A 82 -10.18 3.96 15.90
C PHE A 82 -8.89 3.14 15.96
N HIS A 83 -8.55 2.44 14.88
CA HIS A 83 -7.39 1.55 14.80
C HIS A 83 -6.65 1.74 13.46
N PRO A 84 -5.32 1.66 13.42
CA PRO A 84 -4.58 1.65 12.17
C PRO A 84 -4.86 0.37 11.37
N LEU A 85 -5.25 0.50 10.11
CA LEU A 85 -5.40 -0.63 9.20
C LEU A 85 -4.26 -0.66 8.20
N GLU A 86 -3.71 -1.85 7.97
CA GLU A 86 -2.78 -2.08 6.89
C GLU A 86 -3.47 -2.79 5.74
N PHE A 87 -3.23 -2.29 4.54
CA PHE A 87 -3.80 -2.82 3.30
C PHE A 87 -2.69 -3.20 2.34
N LYS A 88 -2.98 -4.13 1.43
CA LYS A 88 -2.14 -4.48 0.28
C LYS A 88 -2.85 -4.11 -1.01
N VAL A 89 -2.09 -3.58 -1.97
CA VAL A 89 -2.54 -3.44 -3.35
C VAL A 89 -2.42 -4.79 -4.03
N VAL A 90 -3.54 -5.45 -4.29
CA VAL A 90 -3.59 -6.80 -4.84
C VAL A 90 -3.48 -6.76 -6.36
N GLU A 91 -4.22 -5.86 -6.99
CA GLU A 91 -4.30 -5.75 -8.44
C GLU A 91 -4.53 -4.31 -8.87
N ILE A 92 -4.05 -3.96 -10.06
CA ILE A 92 -4.26 -2.66 -10.72
C ILE A 92 -4.89 -2.95 -12.09
N ASP A 93 -5.90 -2.19 -12.49
CA ASP A 93 -6.45 -2.21 -13.86
C ASP A 93 -5.95 -0.98 -14.64
N PRO A 94 -5.21 -1.18 -15.74
CA PRO A 94 -4.96 -2.46 -16.43
C PRO A 94 -3.85 -3.31 -15.80
N VAL A 95 -4.00 -4.65 -15.90
CA VAL A 95 -3.19 -5.64 -15.17
C VAL A 95 -1.72 -5.70 -15.60
N ASP A 96 -1.39 -5.11 -16.75
CA ASP A 96 -0.03 -4.96 -17.27
C ASP A 96 0.72 -3.77 -16.67
N VAL A 97 0.05 -2.94 -15.87
CA VAL A 97 0.64 -1.78 -15.19
C VAL A 97 1.09 -2.17 -13.78
N GLU A 98 2.37 -1.92 -13.48
CA GLU A 98 2.92 -2.18 -12.14
C GLU A 98 2.58 -1.09 -11.12
N TYR A 99 2.43 0.16 -11.56
CA TYR A 99 2.18 1.31 -10.69
C TYR A 99 1.26 2.34 -11.35
N CYS A 100 0.42 2.96 -10.54
CA CYS A 100 -0.62 3.87 -11.00
C CYS A 100 -0.86 5.01 -10.01
N THR A 101 -1.57 6.04 -10.44
CA THR A 101 -2.16 7.05 -9.56
C THR A 101 -3.64 6.73 -9.34
N VAL A 102 -4.09 6.81 -8.09
CA VAL A 102 -5.53 6.76 -7.77
C VAL A 102 -6.13 8.15 -8.02
N ALA A 103 -6.91 8.26 -9.07
CA ALA A 103 -7.62 9.46 -9.49
C ALA A 103 -9.07 9.46 -8.97
N PRO A 104 -9.81 10.59 -9.04
CA PRO A 104 -11.20 10.67 -8.55
C PRO A 104 -12.17 9.68 -9.20
N ASP A 105 -11.88 9.25 -10.43
CA ASP A 105 -12.66 8.29 -11.22
C ASP A 105 -12.16 6.85 -11.09
N THR A 106 -11.05 6.61 -10.38
CA THR A 106 -10.56 5.26 -10.10
C THR A 106 -11.53 4.51 -9.20
N ILE A 107 -11.97 3.33 -9.64
CA ILE A 107 -12.82 2.44 -8.86
C ILE A 107 -11.95 1.68 -7.85
N ILE A 108 -12.29 1.76 -6.56
CA ILE A 108 -11.57 1.04 -5.51
C ILE A 108 -12.43 -0.14 -5.08
N HIS A 109 -11.96 -1.35 -5.36
CA HIS A 109 -12.54 -2.58 -4.86
C HIS A 109 -11.82 -3.00 -3.57
N CYS A 110 -12.60 -3.29 -2.53
CA CYS A 110 -12.08 -3.81 -1.27
C CYS A 110 -12.89 -4.99 -0.72
N ASP A 111 -13.68 -5.61 -1.59
CA ASP A 111 -14.43 -6.82 -1.29
C ASP A 111 -13.50 -8.03 -1.51
N GLY A 112 -13.52 -8.98 -0.58
CA GLY A 112 -12.71 -10.19 -0.64
C GLY A 112 -12.18 -10.62 0.73
N ASP A 113 -11.50 -11.77 0.74
CA ASP A 113 -10.94 -12.32 1.97
C ASP A 113 -9.72 -11.51 2.44
N PRO A 114 -9.61 -11.19 3.74
CA PRO A 114 -8.44 -10.51 4.28
C PRO A 114 -7.16 -11.32 4.04
N ILE A 115 -6.05 -10.62 3.81
CA ILE A 115 -4.77 -11.25 3.53
C ILE A 115 -4.14 -11.75 4.83
N ASN A 116 -3.78 -13.02 4.86
CA ASN A 116 -2.98 -13.61 5.93
C ASN A 116 -1.48 -13.39 5.65
N ARG A 117 -0.79 -12.67 6.55
CA ARG A 117 0.66 -12.43 6.40
C ARG A 117 1.48 -13.71 6.44
N ASP A 118 1.04 -14.71 7.19
CA ASP A 118 1.79 -15.94 7.35
C ASP A 118 1.81 -16.78 6.07
N GLU A 119 0.79 -16.66 5.23
CA GLU A 119 0.71 -17.30 3.91
C GLU A 119 1.56 -16.57 2.86
N GLU A 120 1.94 -15.32 3.13
CA GLU A 120 2.81 -14.50 2.29
C GLU A 120 4.31 -14.70 2.63
N LYS A 121 4.63 -15.42 3.72
CA LYS A 121 5.98 -15.50 4.31
C LYS A 121 7.04 -16.22 3.49
N ASP A 122 6.70 -16.91 2.39
CA ASP A 122 7.72 -17.52 1.53
C ASP A 122 8.69 -16.50 0.90
N ASP A 123 8.38 -15.19 0.97
CA ASP A 123 9.22 -14.11 0.45
C ASP A 123 9.90 -13.24 1.54
N ASP A 124 9.67 -13.55 2.84
CA ASP A 124 9.95 -12.67 3.99
C ASP A 124 10.98 -13.23 5.01
N THR A 125 11.72 -14.28 4.65
CA THR A 125 12.77 -14.91 5.50
C THR A 125 13.96 -13.99 5.84
N TYR A 126 13.96 -12.73 5.38
CA TYR A 126 15.01 -11.75 5.64
C TYR A 126 14.77 -10.84 6.88
N TYR A 127 13.61 -11.00 7.54
CA TYR A 127 13.16 -10.14 8.65
C TYR A 127 12.97 -10.86 9.99
N SER A 128 13.81 -11.86 10.27
CA SER A 128 14.06 -12.24 11.66
C SER A 128 15.17 -11.33 12.19
N ASP A 129 14.82 -10.43 13.11
CA ASP A 129 15.81 -9.87 14.04
C ASP A 129 16.31 -10.98 14.98
#